data_AF-A0A841SN75-F1
#
_entry.id   AF-A0A841SN75-F1
#
_cell.length_a   1.000
_cell.length_b   1.000
_cell.length_c   1.000
_cell.angle_alpha   90.00
_cell.angle_beta   90.00
_cell.angle_gamma   90.00
#
_symmetry.space_group_name_H-M   'P 1'
#
loop_
_entity.id
_entity.type
_entity.pdbx_description
1 polymer ?
#
loop_
_entity_poly.entity_id
_entity_poly.type
_entity_poly.pdbx_seq_one_letter_code
_entity_poly.pdbx_strand_id
1 'polypeptide(L)'
;MLVVDEEQIPLPSHLPDWDYRTDIRLRRTVQVDVGALRTGAGLPPDAPIALAVVWTATGSGLRSSPCRIPIKAADTESVHLDVRIAGADLGGLLILETVAVLDDRMPAAAPISPRRAGSVLWRERCELRLQGDAPQFPLAIVDFGRTSFPNDAGWHLQISPNLSAATMGAMLLLINERNQAAMSAFKNAAKPRAVDKAVLSTIYMDVARTMVEHALRSEEFSETADYEDETLGATLTALVDQLFPGISIGDLRLRMENAPAHFASEIQAAVKVFGDD
;
A
#
# COMPACT_ATOMS: atom_id res chain seq x y z
N MET A 1 1.92 18.99 8.58
CA MET A 1 0.80 18.57 9.45
C MET A 1 -0.10 17.67 8.63
N LEU A 2 -0.58 16.60 9.26
CA LEU A 2 -1.66 15.77 8.74
C LEU A 2 -2.98 16.27 9.32
N VAL A 3 -4.05 16.27 8.54
CA VAL A 3 -5.40 16.60 8.99
C VAL A 3 -6.23 15.31 9.02
N VAL A 4 -6.68 14.90 10.20
CA VAL A 4 -7.55 13.73 10.43
C VAL A 4 -8.77 14.21 11.22
N ASP A 5 -9.99 13.91 10.76
CA ASP A 5 -11.24 14.31 11.43
C ASP A 5 -11.28 15.80 11.85
N GLU A 6 -10.79 16.67 10.96
CA GLU A 6 -10.65 18.13 11.17
C GLU A 6 -9.58 18.57 12.20
N GLU A 7 -8.94 17.64 12.91
CA GLU A 7 -7.80 17.90 13.78
C GLU A 7 -6.47 17.93 13.02
N GLN A 8 -5.57 18.84 13.42
CA GLN A 8 -4.22 18.95 12.85
C GLN A 8 -3.19 18.32 13.77
N ILE A 9 -2.54 17.27 13.30
CA ILE A 9 -1.46 16.60 14.03
C ILE A 9 -0.12 16.78 13.29
N PRO A 10 1.02 16.78 14.01
CA PRO A 10 2.33 16.59 13.38
C PRO A 10 2.29 15.34 12.50
N LEU A 11 3.00 15.35 11.36
CA LEU A 11 3.05 14.18 10.49
C LEU A 11 3.67 13.02 11.27
N PRO A 12 2.91 11.95 11.58
CA PRO A 12 3.45 10.84 12.35
C PRO A 12 4.32 9.96 11.44
N SER A 13 5.13 9.09 12.01
CA SER A 13 5.84 8.05 11.23
C SER A 13 4.90 6.93 10.76
N HIS A 14 3.75 6.78 11.41
CA HIS A 14 2.73 5.77 11.12
C HIS A 14 1.33 6.31 11.40
N LEU A 15 0.39 6.05 10.50
CA LEU A 15 -1.02 6.39 10.68
C LEU A 15 -1.80 5.14 11.11
N PRO A 16 -2.17 5.01 12.41
CA PRO A 16 -2.94 3.86 12.87
C PRO A 16 -4.33 3.84 12.25
N ASP A 17 -4.85 2.62 12.04
CA ASP A 17 -6.22 2.35 11.60
C ASP A 17 -6.62 2.97 10.24
N TRP A 18 -5.63 3.37 9.43
CA TRP A 18 -5.87 3.86 8.07
C TRP A 18 -6.31 2.73 7.12
N ASP A 19 -7.31 3.02 6.29
CA ASP A 19 -7.80 2.14 5.22
C ASP A 19 -7.87 2.86 3.86
N TYR A 20 -8.09 2.10 2.79
CA TYR A 20 -8.17 2.61 1.41
C TYR A 20 -9.38 3.52 1.15
N ARG A 21 -10.31 3.66 2.11
CA ARG A 21 -11.45 4.59 2.02
C ARG A 21 -11.12 5.94 2.68
N THR A 22 -9.98 6.03 3.35
CA THR A 22 -9.58 7.20 4.13
C THR A 22 -8.65 8.10 3.33
N ASP A 23 -9.16 9.24 2.88
CA ASP A 23 -8.35 10.26 2.19
C ASP A 23 -7.37 10.94 3.13
N ILE A 24 -6.20 11.29 2.61
CA ILE A 24 -5.15 11.97 3.37
C ILE A 24 -5.11 13.44 2.97
N ARG A 25 -5.25 14.33 3.96
CA ARG A 25 -5.08 15.76 3.76
C ARG A 25 -3.84 16.28 4.49
N LEU A 26 -2.91 16.85 3.72
CA LEU A 26 -1.65 17.38 4.21
C LEU A 26 -1.67 18.90 4.15
N ARG A 27 -1.31 19.53 5.26
CA ARG A 27 -1.15 20.98 5.35
C ARG A 27 0.22 21.35 5.89
N ARG A 28 0.87 22.30 5.23
CA ARG A 28 2.16 22.83 5.68
C ARG A 28 2.30 24.29 5.28
N THR A 29 2.91 25.06 6.16
CA THR A 29 3.45 26.39 5.83
C THR A 29 4.97 26.27 5.71
N VAL A 30 5.53 26.78 4.61
CA VAL A 30 6.97 26.81 4.35
C VAL A 30 7.42 28.26 4.26
N GLN A 31 8.41 28.63 5.08
CA GLN A 31 9.12 29.90 4.91
C GLN A 31 10.27 29.66 3.94
N VAL A 32 10.31 30.42 2.85
CA VAL A 32 11.35 30.32 1.84
C VAL A 32 12.14 31.62 1.81
N ASP A 33 13.43 31.56 2.09
CA ASP A 33 14.39 32.61 1.76
C ASP A 33 14.74 32.48 0.27
N VAL A 34 14.00 33.21 -0.56
CA VAL A 34 14.07 33.18 -2.02
C VAL A 34 15.41 33.75 -2.50
N GLY A 35 15.92 34.79 -1.83
CA GLY A 35 17.22 35.37 -2.11
C GLY A 35 18.33 34.35 -1.93
N ALA A 36 18.38 33.69 -0.76
CA ALA A 36 19.35 32.65 -0.48
C ALA A 36 19.24 31.46 -1.44
N LEU A 37 18.02 31.04 -1.79
CA LEU A 37 17.80 29.94 -2.74
C LEU A 37 18.31 30.27 -4.15
N ARG A 38 18.05 31.49 -4.65
CA ARG A 38 18.55 31.95 -5.95
C ARG A 38 20.06 32.07 -5.97
N THR A 39 20.64 32.75 -4.99
CA THR A 39 22.09 32.92 -4.88
C THR A 39 22.80 31.57 -4.74
N GLY A 40 22.30 30.67 -3.89
CA GLY A 40 22.87 29.34 -3.70
C GLY A 40 22.79 28.45 -4.94
N ALA A 41 21.74 28.60 -5.76
CA ALA A 41 21.58 27.88 -7.03
C ALA A 41 22.29 28.56 -8.22
N GLY A 42 22.96 29.70 -8.01
CA GLY A 42 23.58 30.48 -9.09
C GLY A 42 22.56 31.00 -10.11
N LEU A 43 21.36 31.34 -9.64
CA LEU A 43 20.26 31.86 -10.45
C LEU A 43 20.18 33.39 -10.35
N PRO A 44 19.71 34.08 -11.40
CA PRO A 44 19.51 35.52 -11.34
C PRO A 44 18.38 35.89 -10.35
N PRO A 45 18.33 37.15 -9.87
CA PRO A 45 17.38 37.60 -8.86
C PRO A 45 15.90 37.47 -9.26
N ASP A 46 15.61 37.40 -10.55
CA ASP A 46 14.26 37.27 -11.13
C ASP A 46 13.93 35.84 -11.56
N ALA A 47 14.81 34.87 -11.31
CA ALA A 47 14.58 33.48 -11.71
C ALA A 47 13.25 32.96 -11.12
N PRO A 48 12.37 32.38 -11.95
CA PRO A 48 11.06 31.96 -11.50
C PRO A 48 11.21 30.64 -10.74
N ILE A 49 10.70 30.61 -9.51
CA ILE A 49 10.78 29.45 -8.61
C ILE A 49 9.37 29.07 -8.19
N ALA A 50 9.10 27.77 -8.13
CA ALA A 50 7.86 27.24 -7.58
C ALA A 50 8.16 26.26 -6.46
N LEU A 51 7.28 26.23 -5.46
CA LEU A 51 7.23 25.17 -4.46
C LEU A 51 6.18 24.15 -4.88
N ALA A 52 6.52 22.87 -4.85
CA ALA A 52 5.59 21.79 -5.18
C ALA A 52 5.61 20.70 -4.11
N VAL A 53 4.49 19.97 -4.04
CA VAL A 53 4.38 18.73 -3.27
C VAL A 53 4.30 17.58 -4.26
N VAL A 54 5.21 16.63 -4.12
CA VAL A 54 5.19 15.36 -4.83
C VAL A 54 4.89 14.27 -3.81
N TRP A 55 4.02 13.34 -4.18
CA TRP A 55 3.79 12.15 -3.38
C TRP A 55 3.99 10.89 -4.22
N THR A 56 4.43 9.83 -3.56
CA THR A 56 4.54 8.48 -4.12
C THR A 56 3.97 7.50 -3.10
N ALA A 57 3.08 6.61 -3.51
CA ALA A 57 2.58 5.51 -2.69
C ALA A 57 3.19 4.19 -3.18
N THR A 58 3.88 3.45 -2.32
CA THR A 58 4.55 2.22 -2.75
C THR A 58 3.55 1.12 -3.06
N GLY A 59 2.48 0.98 -2.28
CA GLY A 59 1.50 -0.11 -2.46
C GLY A 59 0.66 -0.03 -3.74
N SER A 60 0.57 1.15 -4.37
CA SER A 60 -0.11 1.33 -5.66
C SER A 60 0.84 1.65 -6.82
N GLY A 61 2.12 1.93 -6.53
CA GLY A 61 3.09 2.46 -7.50
C GLY A 61 2.79 3.87 -8.02
N LEU A 62 1.71 4.53 -7.55
CA LEU A 62 1.28 5.82 -8.05
C LEU A 62 2.16 6.96 -7.53
N ARG A 63 2.38 7.93 -8.41
CA ARG A 63 3.13 9.16 -8.12
C ARG A 63 2.46 10.37 -8.75
N SER A 64 2.31 11.45 -8.00
CA SER A 64 1.70 12.68 -8.51
C SER A 64 2.26 13.94 -7.84
N SER A 65 2.01 15.09 -8.47
CA SER A 65 2.43 16.42 -8.01
C SER A 65 1.23 17.39 -8.02
N PRO A 66 0.24 17.20 -7.15
CA PRO A 66 -1.07 17.86 -7.24
C PRO A 66 -1.04 19.35 -6.91
N CYS A 67 0.01 19.82 -6.24
CA CYS A 67 0.13 21.20 -5.80
C CYS A 67 1.47 21.78 -6.23
N ARG A 68 1.42 22.92 -6.94
CA ARG A 68 2.57 23.70 -7.36
C ARG A 68 2.22 25.18 -7.28
N ILE A 69 2.98 25.92 -6.49
CA ILE A 69 2.71 27.34 -6.19
C ILE A 69 3.94 28.15 -6.60
N PRO A 70 3.81 29.05 -7.59
CA PRO A 70 4.87 30.00 -7.92
C PRO A 70 5.16 30.94 -6.76
N ILE A 71 6.44 31.15 -6.47
CA ILE A 71 6.95 32.09 -5.47
C ILE A 71 7.09 33.46 -6.15
N LYS A 72 6.46 34.48 -5.57
CA LYS A 72 6.39 35.85 -6.10
C LYS A 72 7.33 36.82 -5.40
N ALA A 73 7.72 36.55 -4.16
CA ALA A 73 8.56 37.45 -3.39
C ALA A 73 10.01 37.49 -3.91
N ALA A 74 10.67 38.63 -3.69
CA ALA A 74 12.09 38.79 -3.98
C ALA A 74 12.98 38.20 -2.87
N ASP A 75 12.58 38.37 -1.60
CA ASP A 75 13.40 38.03 -0.43
C ASP A 75 12.85 36.83 0.34
N THR A 76 11.78 36.97 1.12
CA THR A 76 11.19 35.87 1.89
C THR A 76 9.70 35.72 1.59
N GLU A 77 9.24 34.48 1.43
CA GLU A 77 7.82 34.18 1.23
C GLU A 77 7.34 33.04 2.13
N SER A 78 6.14 33.21 2.68
CA SER A 78 5.41 32.18 3.40
C SER A 78 4.44 31.48 2.45
N VAL A 79 4.72 30.23 2.07
CA VAL A 79 3.91 29.45 1.14
C VAL A 79 3.05 28.44 1.91
N HIS A 80 1.74 28.46 1.67
CA HIS A 80 0.79 27.50 2.24
C HIS A 80 0.49 26.37 1.25
N LEU A 81 0.82 25.15 1.63
CA LEU A 81 0.54 23.93 0.88
C LEU A 81 -0.64 23.21 1.55
N ASP A 82 -1.67 22.89 0.77
CA ASP A 82 -2.83 22.08 1.17
C ASP A 82 -3.12 21.06 0.06
N VAL A 83 -2.90 19.78 0.34
CA VAL A 83 -3.03 18.69 -0.63
C VAL A 83 -3.95 17.64 -0.06
N ARG A 84 -4.92 17.19 -0.87
CA ARG A 84 -5.72 15.99 -0.62
C ARG A 84 -5.25 14.88 -1.55
N ILE A 85 -5.02 13.70 -1.00
CA ILE A 85 -4.67 12.48 -1.73
C ILE A 85 -5.79 11.46 -1.46
N ALA A 86 -6.34 10.88 -2.52
CA ALA A 86 -7.43 9.93 -2.39
C ALA A 86 -6.92 8.63 -1.74
N GLY A 87 -7.67 8.08 -0.77
CA GLY A 87 -7.30 6.85 -0.07
C GLY A 87 -7.14 5.65 -1.02
N ALA A 88 -7.92 5.64 -2.10
CA ALA A 88 -7.89 4.60 -3.13
C ALA A 88 -6.60 4.59 -3.96
N ASP A 89 -5.86 5.70 -3.99
CA ASP A 89 -4.59 5.82 -4.73
C ASP A 89 -3.38 5.46 -3.85
N LEU A 90 -3.62 5.12 -2.59
CA LEU A 90 -2.61 4.95 -1.55
C LEU A 90 -2.44 3.49 -1.14
N GLY A 91 -1.28 3.17 -0.57
CA GLY A 91 -0.95 1.86 -0.03
C GLY A 91 0.51 1.79 0.42
N GLY A 92 0.84 0.89 1.34
CA GLY A 92 2.19 0.72 1.87
C GLY A 92 2.75 1.98 2.53
N LEU A 93 3.87 2.48 1.98
CA LEU A 93 4.54 3.70 2.41
C LEU A 93 4.12 4.88 1.53
N LEU A 94 3.67 5.97 2.16
CA LEU A 94 3.48 7.25 1.50
C LEU A 94 4.75 8.09 1.66
N ILE A 95 5.46 8.28 0.57
CA ILE A 95 6.62 9.17 0.49
C ILE A 95 6.13 10.55 0.06
N LEU A 96 6.42 11.56 0.87
CA LEU A 96 6.05 12.95 0.63
C LEU A 96 7.29 13.78 0.43
N GLU A 97 7.37 14.48 -0.70
CA GLU A 97 8.45 15.39 -1.02
C GLU A 97 7.92 16.80 -1.16
N THR A 98 8.50 17.75 -0.41
CA THR A 98 8.36 19.18 -0.70
C THR A 98 9.57 19.59 -1.50
N VAL A 99 9.37 20.11 -2.70
CA VAL A 99 10.46 20.49 -3.62
C VAL A 99 10.35 21.94 -4.04
N ALA A 100 11.46 22.66 -4.00
CA ALA A 100 11.58 23.93 -4.70
C ALA A 100 12.20 23.66 -6.07
N VAL A 101 11.55 24.14 -7.13
CA VAL A 101 11.95 23.89 -8.51
C VAL A 101 12.08 25.19 -9.29
N LEU A 102 12.95 25.18 -10.30
CA LEU A 102 12.93 26.21 -11.32
C LEU A 102 11.60 26.11 -12.10
N ASP A 103 10.82 27.19 -12.08
CA ASP A 103 9.44 27.15 -12.57
C ASP A 103 9.40 27.11 -14.10
N ASP A 104 10.27 27.90 -14.74
CA ASP A 104 10.37 28.00 -16.19
C ASP A 104 11.83 27.80 -16.67
N ARG A 105 12.01 27.53 -17.95
CA ARG A 105 13.33 27.38 -18.55
C ARG A 105 14.11 28.70 -18.45
N MET A 106 15.37 28.60 -18.02
CA MET A 106 16.31 29.71 -18.00
C MET A 106 17.30 29.58 -19.17
N PRO A 107 17.20 30.43 -20.21
CA PRO A 107 18.08 30.37 -21.38
C PRO A 107 19.50 30.89 -21.08
N ALA A 108 19.64 31.82 -20.13
CA ALA A 108 20.89 32.48 -19.77
C ALA A 108 21.24 32.26 -18.28
N ALA A 109 21.69 31.05 -17.94
CA ALA A 109 22.20 30.73 -16.62
C ALA A 109 23.69 30.36 -16.69
N ALA A 110 24.43 30.42 -15.58
CA ALA A 110 25.84 30.01 -15.56
C ALA A 110 26.00 28.53 -15.97
N PRO A 111 27.20 28.06 -16.36
CA PRO A 111 27.43 26.71 -16.91
C PRO A 111 26.88 25.56 -16.05
N ILE A 112 26.92 25.71 -14.72
CA ILE A 112 26.46 24.71 -13.75
C ILE A 112 25.14 25.05 -13.07
N SER A 113 24.51 26.17 -13.45
CA SER A 113 23.22 26.57 -12.87
C SER A 113 22.06 25.78 -13.49
N PRO A 114 20.97 25.53 -12.74
CA PRO A 114 19.75 24.94 -13.26
C PRO A 114 19.18 25.74 -14.44
N ARG A 115 18.79 25.06 -15.52
CA ARG A 115 18.28 25.68 -16.76
C ARG A 115 16.93 25.18 -17.23
N ARG A 116 16.54 23.96 -16.85
CA ARG A 116 15.30 23.32 -17.31
C ARG A 116 14.19 23.57 -16.31
N ALA A 117 12.99 23.88 -16.80
CA ALA A 117 11.79 23.88 -15.96
C ALA A 117 11.68 22.52 -15.23
N GLY A 118 11.35 22.56 -13.94
CA GLY A 118 11.32 21.39 -13.06
C GLY A 118 12.66 20.98 -12.46
N SER A 119 13.78 21.67 -12.75
CA SER A 119 15.04 21.40 -12.06
C SER A 119 14.88 21.62 -10.55
N VAL A 120 15.25 20.63 -9.75
CA VAL A 120 15.10 20.69 -8.29
C VAL A 120 16.23 21.50 -7.68
N LEU A 121 15.87 22.56 -6.95
CA LEU A 121 16.78 23.46 -6.24
C LEU A 121 16.96 23.05 -4.77
N TRP A 122 15.88 22.53 -4.17
CA TRP A 122 15.85 22.04 -2.80
C TRP A 122 14.77 20.96 -2.67
N ARG A 123 14.98 20.03 -1.73
CA ARG A 123 14.05 18.95 -1.43
C ARG A 123 14.08 18.63 0.05
N GLU A 124 12.90 18.41 0.60
CA GLU A 124 12.70 17.70 1.86
C GLU A 124 11.81 16.49 1.62
N ARG A 125 12.16 15.38 2.26
CA ARG A 125 11.43 14.11 2.16
C ARG A 125 10.97 13.70 3.56
N CYS A 126 9.72 13.29 3.64
CA CYS A 126 9.15 12.64 4.80
C CYS A 126 8.44 11.36 4.36
N GLU A 127 8.29 10.43 5.30
CA GLU A 127 7.66 9.14 5.05
C GLU A 127 6.56 8.94 6.08
N LEU A 128 5.39 8.58 5.60
CA LEU A 128 4.24 8.22 6.42
C LEU A 128 3.87 6.78 6.09
N ARG A 129 4.00 5.91 7.08
CA ARG A 129 3.57 4.52 6.96
C ARG A 129 2.04 4.46 7.08
N LEU A 130 1.36 4.07 6.00
CA LEU A 130 -0.10 3.97 5.94
C LEU A 130 -0.61 2.61 6.39
N GLN A 131 0.21 1.59 6.17
CA GLN A 131 -0.04 0.21 6.56
C GLN A 131 1.15 -0.24 7.39
N GLY A 132 0.94 -1.02 8.47
CA GLY A 132 2.03 -1.62 9.23
C GLY A 132 3.03 -2.38 8.35
N ASP A 133 4.15 -2.85 8.90
CA ASP A 133 5.21 -3.54 8.12
C ASP A 133 4.75 -4.78 7.33
N ALA A 134 3.49 -5.21 7.49
CA ALA A 134 2.86 -6.24 6.68
C ALA A 134 1.91 -5.61 5.65
N PRO A 135 1.97 -6.01 4.36
CA PRO A 135 0.93 -5.72 3.38
C PRO A 135 -0.45 -6.05 3.98
N GLN A 136 -1.38 -5.10 3.98
CA GLN A 136 -2.75 -5.42 4.40
C GLN A 136 -3.40 -6.24 3.30
N PHE A 137 -3.92 -7.40 3.69
CA PHE A 137 -4.64 -8.29 2.79
C PHE A 137 -5.84 -7.54 2.16
N PRO A 138 -6.00 -7.49 0.83
CA PRO A 138 -7.11 -6.78 0.19
C PRO A 138 -8.46 -7.34 0.66
N LEU A 139 -9.33 -6.49 1.19
CA LEU A 139 -10.61 -6.90 1.79
C LEU A 139 -11.75 -5.93 1.46
N ALA A 140 -12.96 -6.45 1.23
CA ALA A 140 -14.18 -5.67 1.07
C ALA A 140 -15.37 -6.29 1.81
N ILE A 141 -16.27 -5.45 2.33
CA ILE A 141 -17.53 -5.87 2.96
C ILE A 141 -18.64 -5.84 1.91
N VAL A 142 -19.40 -6.94 1.76
CA VAL A 142 -20.43 -7.11 0.73
C VAL A 142 -21.68 -7.77 1.30
N ASP A 143 -22.86 -7.36 0.84
CA ASP A 143 -24.12 -8.09 1.05
C ASP A 143 -24.21 -9.31 0.13
N PHE A 144 -23.93 -10.52 0.64
CA PHE A 144 -24.02 -11.73 -0.18
C PHE A 144 -25.46 -12.04 -0.64
N GLY A 145 -26.47 -11.53 0.08
CA GLY A 145 -27.87 -11.62 -0.37
C GLY A 145 -28.19 -10.82 -1.63
N ARG A 146 -27.22 -10.05 -2.15
CA ARG A 146 -27.30 -9.30 -3.41
C ARG A 146 -26.30 -9.78 -4.45
N THR A 147 -25.63 -10.91 -4.21
CA THR A 147 -24.66 -11.50 -5.14
C THR A 147 -25.06 -12.93 -5.49
N SER A 148 -24.21 -13.64 -6.22
CA SER A 148 -24.37 -15.07 -6.50
C SER A 148 -23.81 -15.97 -5.39
N PHE A 149 -23.21 -15.41 -4.33
CA PHE A 149 -22.63 -16.20 -3.24
C PHE A 149 -23.72 -16.71 -2.28
N PRO A 150 -23.49 -17.84 -1.59
CA PRO A 150 -24.45 -18.31 -0.59
C PRO A 150 -24.68 -17.29 0.52
N ASN A 151 -25.95 -16.96 0.79
CA ASN A 151 -26.33 -15.91 1.75
C ASN A 151 -25.73 -16.07 3.15
N ASP A 152 -25.52 -17.31 3.60
CA ASP A 152 -25.05 -17.64 4.94
C ASP A 152 -23.52 -17.84 5.02
N ALA A 153 -22.81 -17.81 3.88
CA ALA A 153 -21.35 -17.88 3.88
C ALA A 153 -20.76 -16.66 4.60
N GLY A 154 -19.72 -16.87 5.41
CA GLY A 154 -19.09 -15.79 6.17
C GLY A 154 -18.16 -14.89 5.33
N TRP A 155 -17.50 -15.49 4.34
CA TRP A 155 -16.52 -14.84 3.49
C TRP A 155 -16.37 -15.56 2.15
N HIS A 156 -15.66 -14.93 1.21
CA HIS A 156 -15.25 -15.52 -0.05
C HIS A 156 -13.94 -14.88 -0.52
N LEU A 157 -12.95 -15.68 -0.92
CA LEU A 157 -11.70 -15.18 -1.47
C LEU A 157 -11.73 -15.24 -3.00
N GLN A 158 -11.54 -14.09 -3.64
CA GLN A 158 -11.34 -13.98 -5.08
C GLN A 158 -9.84 -13.95 -5.36
N ILE A 159 -9.40 -14.77 -6.32
CA ILE A 159 -8.01 -14.82 -6.79
C ILE A 159 -8.03 -14.81 -8.32
N SER A 160 -7.27 -13.88 -8.90
CA SER A 160 -7.03 -13.79 -10.34
C SER A 160 -6.24 -15.01 -10.83
N PRO A 161 -6.54 -15.58 -12.01
CA PRO A 161 -5.70 -16.62 -12.60
C PRO A 161 -4.36 -16.09 -13.12
N ASN A 162 -4.21 -14.78 -13.32
CA ASN A 162 -2.99 -14.16 -13.82
C ASN A 162 -2.00 -13.94 -12.67
N LEU A 163 -0.97 -14.78 -12.61
CA LEU A 163 0.06 -14.74 -11.57
C LEU A 163 1.01 -13.54 -11.69
N SER A 164 1.14 -12.94 -12.87
CA SER A 164 1.94 -11.73 -13.09
C SER A 164 1.19 -10.44 -12.75
N ALA A 165 -0.08 -10.51 -12.35
CA ALA A 165 -0.83 -9.33 -11.94
C ALA A 165 -0.37 -8.82 -10.56
N ALA A 166 -0.48 -7.51 -10.34
CA ALA A 166 -0.19 -6.90 -9.04
C ALA A 166 -1.06 -7.50 -7.93
N THR A 167 -0.44 -7.97 -6.85
CA THR A 167 -1.08 -8.71 -5.75
C THR A 167 -2.32 -8.01 -5.21
N MET A 168 -2.21 -6.70 -4.97
CA MET A 168 -3.28 -5.89 -4.38
C MET A 168 -4.55 -5.81 -5.25
N GLY A 169 -4.42 -6.00 -6.57
CA GLY A 169 -5.56 -6.06 -7.49
C GLY A 169 -5.92 -7.49 -7.94
N ALA A 170 -5.06 -8.45 -7.67
CA ALA A 170 -5.19 -9.84 -8.08
C ALA A 170 -5.88 -10.71 -7.03
N MET A 171 -6.05 -10.23 -5.80
CA MET A 171 -6.77 -10.91 -4.74
C MET A 171 -7.73 -9.97 -4.01
N LEU A 172 -8.86 -10.51 -3.54
CA LEU A 172 -9.82 -9.77 -2.73
C LEU A 172 -10.60 -10.70 -1.80
N LEU A 173 -10.46 -10.52 -0.49
CA LEU A 173 -11.28 -11.18 0.52
C LEU A 173 -12.59 -10.43 0.73
N LEU A 174 -13.70 -11.04 0.36
CA LEU A 174 -15.03 -10.50 0.59
C LEU A 174 -15.58 -11.01 1.91
N ILE A 175 -16.01 -10.12 2.80
CA ILE A 175 -16.68 -10.44 4.06
C ILE A 175 -18.16 -10.16 3.93
N ASN A 176 -18.99 -11.14 4.28
CA ASN A 176 -20.44 -11.01 4.18
C ASN A 176 -20.99 -10.17 5.34
N GLU A 177 -21.59 -9.02 5.05
CA GLU A 177 -22.16 -8.13 6.08
C GLU A 177 -23.31 -8.77 6.88
N ARG A 178 -23.98 -9.78 6.29
CA ARG A 178 -25.06 -10.51 6.96
C ARG A 178 -24.54 -11.49 8.01
N ASN A 179 -23.29 -11.94 7.89
CA ASN A 179 -22.70 -12.85 8.85
C ASN A 179 -22.10 -12.08 10.03
N GLN A 180 -22.88 -11.95 11.11
CA GLN A 180 -22.51 -11.15 12.28
C GLN A 180 -21.24 -11.67 12.99
N ALA A 181 -20.96 -12.97 12.93
CA ALA A 181 -19.76 -13.54 13.53
C ALA A 181 -18.50 -13.07 12.79
N ALA A 182 -18.49 -13.18 11.45
CA ALA A 182 -17.40 -12.68 10.61
C ALA A 182 -17.23 -11.16 10.75
N MET A 183 -18.33 -10.41 10.68
CA MET A 183 -18.31 -8.94 10.83
C MET A 183 -17.79 -8.48 12.19
N SER A 184 -18.21 -9.13 13.28
CA SER A 184 -17.74 -8.80 14.62
C SER A 184 -16.25 -9.10 14.78
N ALA A 185 -15.78 -10.21 14.20
CA ALA A 185 -14.40 -10.62 14.28
C ALA A 185 -13.46 -9.60 13.60
N PHE A 186 -13.82 -9.12 12.40
CA PHE A 186 -13.06 -8.06 11.73
C PHE A 186 -13.18 -6.70 12.43
N LYS A 187 -14.37 -6.33 12.91
CA LYS A 187 -14.57 -5.08 13.64
C LYS A 187 -13.73 -5.00 14.92
N ASN A 188 -13.54 -6.13 15.60
CA ASN A 188 -12.79 -6.22 16.85
C ASN A 188 -11.33 -6.64 16.64
N ALA A 189 -10.82 -6.69 15.40
CA ALA A 189 -9.49 -7.25 15.10
C ALA A 189 -8.34 -6.58 15.88
N ALA A 190 -8.47 -5.30 16.24
CA ALA A 190 -7.48 -4.60 17.07
C ALA A 190 -7.42 -5.09 18.52
N LYS A 191 -8.55 -5.59 19.07
CA LYS A 191 -8.67 -6.13 20.45
C LYS A 191 -9.69 -7.28 20.45
N PRO A 192 -9.35 -8.44 19.87
CA PRO A 192 -10.31 -9.51 19.64
C PRO A 192 -10.66 -10.24 20.93
N ARG A 193 -11.95 -10.55 21.11
CA ARG A 193 -12.39 -11.50 22.15
C ARG A 193 -12.01 -12.93 21.74
N ALA A 194 -12.11 -13.89 22.66
CA ALA A 194 -11.80 -15.30 22.35
C ALA A 194 -12.56 -15.84 21.13
N VAL A 195 -13.83 -15.49 20.99
CA VAL A 195 -14.65 -15.88 19.83
C VAL A 195 -14.17 -15.20 18.54
N ASP A 196 -13.80 -13.92 18.62
CA ASP A 196 -13.29 -13.18 17.46
C ASP A 196 -11.95 -13.76 16.99
N LYS A 197 -11.05 -14.14 17.93
CA LYS A 197 -9.80 -14.85 17.63
C LYS A 197 -10.07 -16.15 16.88
N ALA A 198 -10.99 -16.99 17.37
CA ALA A 198 -11.32 -18.26 16.72
C ALA A 198 -11.86 -18.07 15.29
N VAL A 199 -12.69 -17.06 15.06
CA VAL A 199 -13.22 -16.73 13.73
C VAL A 199 -12.10 -16.24 12.81
N LEU A 200 -11.26 -15.31 13.27
CA LEU A 200 -10.11 -14.81 12.49
C LEU A 200 -9.12 -15.93 12.14
N SER A 201 -8.79 -16.81 13.10
CA SER A 201 -7.93 -17.97 12.85
C SER A 201 -8.54 -18.91 11.81
N THR A 202 -9.86 -19.12 11.84
CA THR A 202 -10.57 -19.93 10.83
C THR A 202 -10.48 -19.32 9.44
N ILE A 203 -10.70 -18.01 9.33
CA ILE A 203 -10.59 -17.28 8.06
C ILE A 203 -9.16 -17.34 7.54
N TYR A 204 -8.17 -17.09 8.39
CA TYR A 204 -6.75 -17.12 8.00
C TYR A 204 -6.34 -18.49 7.47
N MET A 205 -6.75 -19.56 8.15
CA MET A 205 -6.54 -20.94 7.68
C MET A 205 -7.16 -21.20 6.31
N ASP A 206 -8.42 -20.79 6.12
CA ASP A 206 -9.15 -21.02 4.88
C ASP A 206 -8.57 -20.20 3.71
N VAL A 207 -8.17 -18.95 3.97
CA VAL A 207 -7.50 -18.08 2.99
C VAL A 207 -6.16 -18.65 2.58
N ALA A 208 -5.30 -19.01 3.54
CA ALA A 208 -3.99 -19.60 3.26
C ALA A 208 -4.12 -20.90 2.46
N ARG A 209 -5.05 -21.77 2.85
CA ARG A 209 -5.37 -22.99 2.12
C ARG A 209 -5.82 -22.70 0.70
N THR A 210 -6.77 -21.79 0.51
CA THR A 210 -7.30 -21.44 -0.81
C THR A 210 -6.22 -20.89 -1.72
N MET A 211 -5.33 -20.04 -1.20
CA MET A 211 -4.18 -19.50 -1.94
C MET A 211 -3.18 -20.59 -2.36
N VAL A 212 -2.78 -21.47 -1.43
CA VAL A 212 -1.87 -22.59 -1.73
C VAL A 212 -2.49 -23.50 -2.79
N GLU A 213 -3.74 -23.91 -2.61
CA GLU A 213 -4.40 -24.78 -3.59
C GLU A 213 -4.58 -24.08 -4.95
N HIS A 214 -4.81 -22.77 -4.98
CA HIS A 214 -4.86 -22.00 -6.23
C HIS A 214 -3.50 -22.01 -6.93
N ALA A 215 -2.41 -21.75 -6.21
CA ALA A 215 -1.05 -21.79 -6.74
C ALA A 215 -0.73 -23.17 -7.32
N LEU A 216 -0.96 -24.23 -6.55
CA LEU A 216 -0.64 -25.61 -6.98
C LEU A 216 -1.48 -26.10 -8.16
N ARG A 217 -2.69 -25.56 -8.36
CA ARG A 217 -3.52 -25.87 -9.54
C ARG A 217 -3.11 -25.12 -10.81
N SER A 218 -2.39 -24.01 -10.69
CA SER A 218 -1.92 -23.25 -11.85
C SER A 218 -0.69 -23.90 -12.45
N GLU A 219 -0.71 -24.25 -13.75
CA GLU A 219 0.45 -24.83 -14.44
C GLU A 219 1.63 -23.83 -14.54
N GLU A 220 1.33 -22.53 -14.55
CA GLU A 220 2.34 -21.47 -14.61
C GLU A 220 3.16 -21.36 -13.31
N PHE A 221 2.60 -21.83 -12.19
CA PHE A 221 3.27 -21.82 -10.90
C PHE A 221 4.33 -22.93 -10.85
N SER A 222 5.62 -22.56 -10.91
CA SER A 222 6.71 -23.53 -10.96
C SER A 222 7.96 -23.01 -10.25
N GLU A 223 8.87 -23.90 -9.89
CA GLU A 223 10.12 -23.55 -9.19
C GLU A 223 11.06 -22.70 -10.03
N THR A 224 10.90 -22.75 -11.34
CA THR A 224 11.68 -21.97 -12.31
C THR A 224 10.99 -20.67 -12.72
N ALA A 225 9.75 -20.44 -12.29
CA ALA A 225 9.05 -19.22 -12.60
C ALA A 225 9.66 -18.05 -11.81
N ASP A 226 10.04 -17.00 -12.53
CA ASP A 226 10.52 -15.76 -11.94
C ASP A 226 9.38 -14.74 -11.96
N TYR A 227 8.88 -14.39 -10.78
CA TYR A 227 7.79 -13.44 -10.61
C TYR A 227 8.35 -12.12 -10.11
N GLU A 228 7.98 -11.02 -10.75
CA GLU A 228 8.33 -9.69 -10.26
C GLU A 228 7.81 -9.48 -8.84
N ASP A 229 8.57 -8.73 -8.04
CA ASP A 229 8.16 -8.34 -6.69
C ASP A 229 6.74 -7.71 -6.71
N GLU A 230 5.98 -7.93 -5.65
CA GLU A 230 4.60 -7.43 -5.49
C GLU A 230 3.55 -8.03 -6.46
N THR A 231 3.90 -9.02 -7.27
CA THR A 231 2.93 -9.79 -8.07
C THR A 231 2.29 -10.94 -7.29
N LEU A 232 1.13 -11.42 -7.77
CA LEU A 232 0.42 -12.56 -7.18
C LEU A 232 1.32 -13.80 -7.08
N GLY A 233 2.09 -14.09 -8.14
CA GLY A 233 3.02 -15.21 -8.17
C GLY A 233 4.09 -15.10 -7.08
N ALA A 234 4.73 -13.93 -6.93
CA ALA A 234 5.71 -13.71 -5.87
C ALA A 234 5.11 -13.89 -4.47
N THR A 235 3.89 -13.40 -4.25
CA THR A 235 3.15 -13.57 -2.99
C THR A 235 2.83 -15.03 -2.70
N LEU A 236 2.38 -15.80 -3.70
CA LEU A 236 2.07 -17.21 -3.56
C LEU A 236 3.33 -18.05 -3.32
N THR A 237 4.44 -17.74 -4.00
CA THR A 237 5.74 -18.38 -3.74
C THR A 237 6.18 -18.16 -2.29
N ALA A 238 6.15 -16.91 -1.81
CA ALA A 238 6.52 -16.61 -0.43
C ALA A 238 5.64 -17.34 0.59
N LEU A 239 4.32 -17.45 0.33
CA LEU A 239 3.41 -18.20 1.20
C LEU A 239 3.73 -19.70 1.22
N VAL A 240 3.99 -20.30 0.05
CA VAL A 240 4.33 -21.73 -0.06
C VAL A 240 5.65 -22.02 0.65
N ASP A 241 6.68 -21.19 0.43
CA ASP A 241 7.99 -21.34 1.08
C ASP A 241 7.89 -21.21 2.61
N GLN A 242 7.03 -20.31 3.09
CA GLN A 242 6.78 -20.13 4.51
C GLN A 242 6.09 -21.35 5.14
N LEU A 243 5.09 -21.93 4.48
CA LEU A 243 4.30 -23.04 5.01
C LEU A 243 4.98 -24.41 4.83
N PHE A 244 5.75 -24.57 3.76
CA PHE A 244 6.36 -25.84 3.35
C PHE A 244 7.85 -25.67 3.02
N PRO A 245 8.67 -25.22 3.99
CA PRO A 245 10.07 -24.92 3.74
C PRO A 245 10.83 -26.14 3.22
N GLY A 246 11.47 -25.99 2.07
CA GLY A 246 12.31 -27.02 1.45
C GLY A 246 11.54 -28.16 0.76
N ILE A 247 10.23 -28.03 0.55
CA ILE A 247 9.44 -29.00 -0.23
C ILE A 247 9.23 -28.46 -1.64
N SER A 248 9.48 -29.30 -2.65
CA SER A 248 9.31 -28.96 -4.06
C SER A 248 7.84 -28.71 -4.41
N ILE A 249 7.56 -27.83 -5.38
CA ILE A 249 6.18 -27.56 -5.85
C ILE A 249 5.59 -28.84 -6.47
N GLY A 250 6.42 -29.64 -7.14
CA GLY A 250 6.03 -30.93 -7.70
C GLY A 250 5.56 -31.92 -6.63
N ASP A 251 6.27 -32.04 -5.51
CA ASP A 251 5.88 -32.91 -4.41
C ASP A 251 4.59 -32.42 -3.73
N LEU A 252 4.43 -31.10 -3.57
CA LEU A 252 3.20 -30.53 -2.99
C LEU A 252 1.98 -30.82 -3.87
N ARG A 253 2.11 -30.71 -5.21
CA ARG A 253 1.06 -31.14 -6.15
C ARG A 253 0.72 -32.62 -5.98
N LEU A 254 1.74 -33.48 -5.95
CA LEU A 254 1.55 -34.93 -5.80
C LEU A 254 0.82 -35.28 -4.49
N ARG A 255 1.13 -34.58 -3.39
CA ARG A 255 0.42 -34.75 -2.11
C ARG A 255 -1.01 -34.26 -2.17
N MET A 256 -1.25 -33.09 -2.77
CA MET A 256 -2.59 -32.54 -2.96
C MET A 256 -3.47 -33.48 -3.79
N GLU A 257 -2.91 -34.13 -4.81
CA GLU A 257 -3.62 -35.08 -5.68
C GLU A 257 -3.86 -36.44 -5.01
N ASN A 258 -2.82 -37.04 -4.41
CA ASN A 258 -2.91 -38.41 -3.88
C ASN A 258 -3.55 -38.50 -2.50
N ALA A 259 -3.43 -37.45 -1.67
CA ALA A 259 -3.89 -37.46 -0.29
C ALA A 259 -4.45 -36.08 0.14
N PRO A 260 -5.50 -35.57 -0.54
CA PRO A 260 -6.00 -34.20 -0.32
C PRO A 260 -6.42 -33.91 1.13
N ALA A 261 -7.00 -34.89 1.84
CA ALA A 261 -7.38 -34.72 3.24
C ALA A 261 -6.17 -34.62 4.19
N HIS A 262 -5.11 -35.38 3.90
CA HIS A 262 -3.86 -35.29 4.64
C HIS A 262 -3.18 -33.94 4.36
N PHE A 263 -3.12 -33.53 3.10
CA PHE A 263 -2.56 -32.24 2.68
C PHE A 263 -3.27 -31.06 3.35
N ALA A 264 -4.59 -31.08 3.44
CA ALA A 264 -5.35 -30.07 4.18
C ALA A 264 -4.97 -30.02 5.69
N SER A 265 -4.67 -31.17 6.29
CA SER A 265 -4.22 -31.26 7.68
C SER A 265 -2.79 -30.72 7.85
N GLU A 266 -1.92 -30.94 6.86
CA GLU A 266 -0.57 -30.36 6.82
C GLU A 266 -0.63 -28.82 6.75
N ILE A 267 -1.49 -28.25 5.90
CA ILE A 267 -1.72 -26.79 5.86
C ILE A 267 -2.21 -26.28 7.22
N GLN A 268 -3.21 -26.94 7.81
CA GLN A 268 -3.75 -26.55 9.12
C GLN A 268 -2.66 -26.51 10.20
N ALA A 269 -1.77 -27.51 10.22
CA ALA A 269 -0.64 -27.57 11.14
C ALA A 269 0.39 -26.45 10.86
N ALA A 270 0.72 -26.19 9.59
CA ALA A 270 1.70 -25.19 9.19
C ALA A 270 1.27 -23.75 9.51
N VAL A 271 -0.03 -23.45 9.36
CA VAL A 271 -0.60 -22.12 9.61
C VAL A 271 -0.61 -21.76 11.11
N LYS A 272 -0.39 -22.72 12.01
CA LYS A 272 -0.40 -22.53 13.49
C LYS A 272 -1.67 -21.86 14.01
N VAL A 273 -2.81 -22.25 13.45
CA VAL A 273 -4.16 -21.75 13.78
C VAL A 273 -4.49 -21.83 15.29
N PHE A 274 -3.82 -22.74 16.01
CA PHE A 274 -3.98 -22.99 17.45
C PHE A 274 -2.68 -22.75 18.26
N GLY A 275 -1.73 -21.97 17.75
CA GLY A 275 -0.54 -21.62 18.52
C GLY A 275 -0.90 -20.73 19.70
N ASP A 276 -0.45 -21.10 20.90
CA ASP A 276 -0.38 -20.18 22.04
C ASP A 276 0.71 -19.13 21.75
N ASP A 277 0.40 -17.84 21.98
CA ASP A 277 1.30 -16.70 21.79
C ASP A 277 2.70 -16.92 22.40
#